data_AF-A0AAV4VXW3-F1
#
_entry.id   AF-A0AAV4VXW3-F1
#
_cell.length_a   1.000
_cell.length_b   1.000
_cell.length_c   1.000
_cell.angle_alpha   90.00
_cell.angle_beta   90.00
_cell.angle_gamma   90.00
#
_symmetry.space_group_name_H-M   'P 1'
#
loop_
_entity.id
_entity.type
_entity.pdbx_description
1 polymer ?
#
loop_
_entity_poly.entity_id
_entity_poly.type
_entity_poly.pdbx_seq_one_letter_code
_entity_poly.pdbx_strand_id
1 'polypeptide(L)'
;MNEHLAFLRKRLHYAENDLKSVIASFDVGLRTVTDVTNAQKMTDDARTELELYQKGTSALRSCLLPTSLVISLSTSTERISTDNANDVTKTSQRLSV
;
A
#
# COMPACT_ATOMS: atom_id res chain seq x y z
N MET A 1 -7.71 -13.63 -11.93
CA MET A 1 -7.78 -12.59 -10.87
C MET A 1 -9.23 -12.21 -10.51
N ASN A 2 -10.16 -12.09 -11.47
CA ASN A 2 -11.56 -11.72 -11.19
C ASN A 2 -12.39 -12.78 -10.44
N GLU A 3 -12.05 -14.06 -10.57
CA GLU A 3 -12.79 -15.16 -9.94
C GLU A 3 -12.69 -15.14 -8.41
N HIS A 4 -11.53 -14.76 -7.87
CA HIS A 4 -11.34 -14.70 -6.42
C HIS A 4 -12.09 -13.51 -5.81
N LEU A 5 -12.12 -12.36 -6.47
CA LEU A 5 -12.94 -11.23 -6.06
C LEU A 5 -14.44 -11.60 -6.07
N ALA A 6 -14.88 -12.30 -7.12
CA ALA A 6 -16.26 -12.76 -7.23
C ALA A 6 -16.61 -13.76 -6.10
N PHE A 7 -15.70 -14.68 -5.79
CA PHE A 7 -15.83 -15.61 -4.67
C PHE A 7 -15.96 -14.87 -3.32
N LEU A 8 -15.07 -13.92 -3.02
CA LEU A 8 -15.11 -13.16 -1.78
C LEU A 8 -16.40 -12.33 -1.63
N ARG A 9 -16.87 -11.72 -2.72
CA ARG A 9 -18.17 -11.02 -2.74
C ARG A 9 -19.34 -11.96 -2.48
N LYS A 10 -19.32 -13.15 -3.07
CA LYS A 10 -20.35 -14.17 -2.85
C LYS A 10 -20.34 -14.67 -1.40
N ARG A 11 -19.16 -14.86 -0.82
CA ARG A 11 -18.98 -15.23 0.59
C ARG A 11 -19.54 -14.16 1.53
N LEU A 12 -19.22 -12.88 1.29
CA LEU A 12 -19.79 -11.77 2.06
C LEU A 12 -21.32 -11.75 1.96
N HIS A 13 -21.87 -11.90 0.76
CA HIS A 13 -23.32 -11.94 0.54
C HIS A 13 -24.01 -13.07 1.34
N TYR A 14 -23.41 -14.26 1.38
CA TYR A 14 -23.96 -15.36 2.18
C TYR A 14 -23.88 -15.08 3.68
N ALA A 15 -22.77 -14.51 4.16
CA ALA A 15 -22.63 -14.15 5.57
C ALA A 15 -23.66 -13.09 5.99
N GLU A 16 -23.90 -12.08 5.16
CA GLU A 16 -24.92 -11.04 5.43
C GLU A 16 -26.34 -11.61 5.45
N ASN A 17 -26.67 -12.56 4.56
CA ASN A 17 -27.98 -13.22 4.57
C ASN A 17 -28.15 -14.15 5.77
N ASP A 18 -27.09 -14.86 6.17
CA ASP A 18 -27.10 -15.71 7.35
C ASP A 18 -27.31 -14.88 8.62
N LEU A 19 -26.58 -13.77 8.76
CA LEU A 19 -26.77 -12.82 9.86
C LEU A 19 -28.22 -12.32 9.93
N LYS A 20 -28.82 -11.92 8.81
CA LYS A 20 -30.24 -11.51 8.78
C LYS A 20 -31.18 -12.63 9.23
N SER A 21 -30.93 -13.86 8.79
CA SER A 21 -31.71 -15.04 9.19
C SER A 21 -31.58 -15.33 10.69
N VAL A 22 -30.36 -15.23 11.23
CA VAL A 22 -30.07 -15.43 12.65
C VAL A 22 -30.73 -14.35 13.50
N ILE A 23 -30.69 -13.09 13.07
CA ILE A 23 -31.40 -11.98 13.74
C ILE A 23 -32.91 -12.23 13.75
N ALA A 24 -33.50 -12.56 12.60
CA ALA A 24 -34.93 -12.84 12.53
C ALA A 24 -35.34 -14.03 13.44
N SER A 25 -34.48 -15.05 13.55
CA SER A 25 -34.69 -16.20 14.44
C SER A 25 -34.49 -15.83 15.91
N PHE A 26 -33.59 -14.88 16.21
CA PHE A 26 -33.38 -14.34 17.54
C PHE A 26 -34.60 -13.54 18.03
N ASP A 27 -35.21 -12.75 17.15
CA ASP A 27 -36.39 -11.93 17.46
C ASP A 27 -37.60 -12.78 17.90
N VAL A 28 -37.70 -14.02 17.39
CA VAL A 28 -38.72 -15.00 17.80
C VAL A 28 -38.26 -15.97 18.90
N GLY A 29 -37.09 -15.74 19.50
CA GLY A 29 -36.55 -16.52 20.61
C GLY A 29 -35.99 -17.90 20.23
N LEU A 30 -35.79 -18.19 18.93
CA LEU A 30 -35.25 -19.46 18.44
C LEU A 30 -33.71 -19.49 18.39
N ARG A 31 -33.06 -18.34 18.60
CA ARG A 31 -31.61 -18.18 18.64
C ARG A 31 -31.20 -17.37 19.86
N THR A 32 -29.92 -17.43 20.20
CA THR A 32 -29.31 -16.71 21.32
C THR A 32 -28.54 -15.49 20.86
N VAL A 33 -28.22 -14.58 21.79
CA VAL A 33 -27.33 -13.44 21.53
C VAL A 33 -25.94 -13.90 21.06
N THR A 34 -25.48 -15.05 21.56
CA THR A 34 -24.22 -15.67 21.13
C THR A 34 -24.27 -16.06 19.65
N ASP A 35 -25.39 -16.61 19.17
CA ASP A 35 -25.56 -16.93 17.74
C ASP A 35 -25.47 -15.67 16.88
N VAL A 36 -26.14 -14.59 17.28
CA VAL A 36 -26.08 -13.29 16.58
C VAL A 36 -24.66 -12.75 16.56
N THR A 37 -23.95 -12.82 17.69
CA THR A 37 -22.56 -12.35 17.81
C THR A 37 -21.62 -13.15 16.90
N ASN A 38 -21.79 -14.48 16.83
CA ASN A 38 -21.01 -15.34 15.96
C ASN A 38 -21.27 -15.04 14.48
N ALA A 39 -22.54 -14.88 14.08
CA ALA A 39 -22.90 -14.51 12.70
C ALA A 39 -22.38 -13.11 12.32
N GLN A 40 -22.41 -12.16 13.26
CA GLN A 40 -21.85 -10.83 13.07
C GLN A 40 -20.34 -10.91 12.83
N LYS A 41 -19.62 -11.65 13.68
CA LYS A 41 -18.17 -11.87 13.51
C LYS A 41 -17.84 -12.48 12.15
N MET A 42 -18.59 -13.49 11.70
CA MET A 42 -18.37 -14.11 10.38
C MET A 42 -18.57 -13.11 9.23
N THR A 43 -19.52 -12.18 9.37
CA THR A 43 -19.76 -11.11 8.40
C THR A 43 -18.60 -10.11 8.38
N ASP A 44 -18.12 -9.71 9.56
CA ASP A 44 -16.99 -8.78 9.69
C ASP A 44 -15.68 -9.38 9.18
N ASP A 45 -15.44 -10.67 9.43
CA ASP A 45 -14.28 -11.42 8.89
C ASP A 45 -14.34 -11.46 7.35
N ALA A 46 -15.50 -11.76 6.77
CA ALA A 46 -15.67 -11.78 5.31
C ALA A 46 -15.50 -10.39 4.68
N ARG A 47 -15.94 -9.33 5.36
CA ARG A 47 -15.74 -7.94 4.90
C ARG A 47 -14.26 -7.56 4.94
N THR A 48 -13.57 -7.93 6.02
CA THR A 48 -12.13 -7.67 6.19
C THR A 48 -11.31 -8.38 5.12
N GLU A 49 -11.62 -9.65 4.82
CA GLU A 49 -10.97 -10.42 3.77
C GLU A 49 -11.13 -9.77 2.38
N LEU A 50 -12.34 -9.29 2.07
CA LEU A 50 -12.60 -8.58 0.81
C LEU A 50 -11.82 -7.27 0.72
N GLU A 51 -11.75 -6.50 1.80
CA GLU A 51 -11.02 -5.23 1.86
C GLU A 51 -9.51 -5.45 1.69
N LEU A 52 -8.94 -6.44 2.38
CA LEU A 52 -7.53 -6.80 2.25
C LEU A 52 -7.18 -7.20 0.82
N TYR A 53 -8.04 -7.99 0.16
CA TYR A 53 -7.83 -8.36 -1.24
C TYR A 53 -7.88 -7.14 -2.18
N GLN A 54 -8.81 -6.22 -1.97
CA GLN A 54 -8.91 -4.98 -2.76
C GLN A 54 -7.72 -4.03 -2.55
N LYS A 55 -7.25 -3.88 -1.30
CA LYS A 55 -6.06 -3.09 -0.98
C LYS A 55 -4.80 -3.71 -1.58
N GLY A 56 -4.62 -5.03 -1.44
CA GLY A 56 -3.48 -5.75 -2.01
C GLY A 56 -3.42 -5.66 -3.55
N THR A 57 -4.56 -5.81 -4.22
CA THR A 57 -4.65 -5.63 -5.68
C THR A 57 -4.39 -4.19 -6.12
N SER A 58 -4.82 -3.20 -5.33
CA SER A 58 -4.55 -1.78 -5.60
C SER A 58 -3.07 -1.43 -5.45
N ALA A 59 -2.40 -1.95 -4.42
CA ALA A 59 -0.96 -1.77 -4.21
C ALA A 59 -0.15 -2.39 -5.36
N LEU A 60 -0.49 -3.60 -5.81
CA LEU A 60 0.15 -4.22 -6.96
C LEU A 60 -0.09 -3.43 -8.24
N ARG A 61 -1.30 -2.93 -8.47
CA ARG A 61 -1.62 -2.10 -9.65
C ARG A 61 -0.83 -0.79 -9.66
N SER A 62 -0.60 -0.17 -8.50
CA SER A 62 0.24 1.03 -8.36
C SER A 62 1.70 0.77 -8.75
N CYS A 63 2.23 -0.43 -8.50
CA CYS A 63 3.59 -0.80 -8.89
C CYS A 63 3.71 -1.22 -10.37
N LEU A 64 2.61 -1.62 -11.00
CA LEU A 64 2.55 -2.13 -12.37
C LEU A 64 2.21 -1.08 -13.43
N LEU A 65 1.82 0.13 -13.04
CA LEU A 65 1.74 1.24 -13.97
C LEU A 65 3.17 1.66 -14.35
N PRO A 66 3.54 1.68 -15.64
CA PRO A 66 4.86 2.10 -16.04
C PRO A 66 5.05 3.55 -15.58
N THR A 67 5.93 3.74 -14.61
CA THR A 67 6.63 5.01 -14.46
C THR A 67 7.32 5.25 -15.78
N SER A 68 6.68 6.06 -16.63
CA SER A 68 7.24 6.57 -17.87
C SER A 68 8.66 7.06 -17.57
N LEU A 69 9.64 6.33 -18.12
CA LEU A 69 11.05 6.64 -18.07
C LEU A 69 11.27 8.10 -18.50
N VAL A 70 11.62 8.96 -17.54
CA VAL A 70 12.37 10.18 -17.84
C VAL A 70 13.68 10.07 -17.06
N ILE A 71 14.58 9.23 -17.56
CA ILE A 71 15.99 9.27 -17.15
C ILE A 71 16.59 10.47 -17.89
N SER A 72 16.57 11.65 -17.28
CA SER A 72 17.43 12.75 -17.70
C SER A 72 18.83 12.49 -17.19
N LEU A 73 19.60 11.73 -17.96
CA LEU A 73 21.03 11.52 -17.75
C LEU A 73 21.79 12.80 -18.17
N SER A 74 21.95 13.74 -17.26
CA SER A 74 22.89 14.85 -17.45
C SER A 74 24.31 14.31 -17.28
N THR A 75 24.98 13.99 -18.38
CA THR A 75 26.41 13.68 -18.38
C THR A 75 27.21 14.94 -18.10
N SER A 76 27.55 15.20 -16.84
CA SER A 76 28.61 16.16 -16.50
C SER A 76 29.96 15.48 -16.72
N THR A 77 30.61 15.79 -17.84
CA THR A 77 32.00 15.40 -18.09
C THR A 77 32.91 16.47 -17.47
N GLU A 78 33.20 16.39 -16.18
CA GLU A 78 34.34 17.13 -15.63
C GLU A 78 35.61 16.40 -16.05
N ARG A 79 36.37 17.05 -16.95
CA ARG A 79 37.68 16.56 -17.39
C ARG A 79 38.61 16.59 -16.19
N ILE A 80 39.16 15.44 -15.85
CA ILE A 80 40.39 15.33 -15.07
C ILE A 80 41.49 15.96 -15.94
N SER A 81 41.92 17.16 -15.58
CA SER A 81 43.17 17.74 -16.07
C SER A 81 44.26 17.43 -15.04
N THR A 82 44.95 16.31 -15.24
CA THR A 82 46.26 16.10 -14.63
C THR A 82 47.27 16.90 -15.44
N ASP A 83 47.83 17.96 -14.88
CA ASP A 83 49.23 18.27 -15.14
C ASP A 83 49.86 19.03 -13.97
N ASN A 84 51.06 18.56 -13.66
CA ASN A 84 51.88 18.76 -12.49
C ASN A 84 52.95 19.82 -12.80
N ALA A 85 53.16 20.81 -11.92
CA ALA A 85 54.48 21.34 -11.52
C ALA A 85 54.40 22.75 -10.89
N ASN A 86 54.76 22.82 -9.60
CA ASN A 86 55.90 23.60 -9.09
C ASN A 86 55.97 25.14 -9.34
N ASP A 87 55.65 25.97 -8.33
CA ASP A 87 56.46 27.14 -7.88
C ASP A 87 55.76 27.90 -6.72
N VAL A 88 56.33 27.93 -5.51
CA VAL A 88 57.15 29.02 -4.91
C VAL A 88 56.34 30.15 -4.21
N THR A 89 56.32 30.02 -2.88
CA THR A 89 56.77 31.00 -1.87
C THR A 89 56.13 32.41 -1.76
N LYS A 90 55.68 32.71 -0.52
CA LYS A 90 55.61 34.03 0.17
C LYS A 90 54.90 35.19 -0.56
N THR A 91 53.92 35.81 0.10
CA THR A 91 54.11 37.16 0.69
C THR A 91 53.04 37.42 1.77
N SER A 92 53.48 37.74 2.98
CA SER A 92 52.68 38.42 4.00
C SER A 92 52.37 39.85 3.54
N GLN A 93 51.15 40.35 3.75
CA GLN A 93 50.98 41.74 4.20
C GLN A 93 49.71 41.88 5.03
N ARG A 94 49.92 42.49 6.19
CA ARG A 94 49.00 42.81 7.27
C ARG A 94 48.70 44.32 7.15
N LEU A 95 47.59 44.76 7.77
CA LEU A 95 47.20 46.15 8.09
C LEU A 95 46.57 46.96 6.92
N SER A 96 45.52 47.78 7.06
CA SER A 96 44.73 48.26 8.21
C SER A 96 43.36 48.81 7.71
N VAL A 97 42.39 48.90 8.61
CA VAL A 97 41.88 50.22 9.03
C VAL A 97 42.12 50.32 10.53
#